data_AF-A0A7V9RB97-F1
#
_entry.id   AF-A0A7V9RB97-F1
#
_cell.length_a   1.000
_cell.length_b   1.000
_cell.length_c   1.000
_cell.angle_alpha   90.00
_cell.angle_beta   90.00
_cell.angle_gamma   90.00
#
_symmetry.space_group_name_H-M   'P 1'
#
loop_
_entity.id
_entity.type
_entity.pdbx_description
1 polymer ?
#
loop_
_entity_poly.entity_id
_entity_poly.type
_entity_poly.pdbx_seq_one_letter_code
_entity_poly.pdbx_strand_id
1 'polypeptide(L)'
;MASTFRVLFLAAALVGCGDLTESEPAPEIAVSAQPITGQDGDFTVATTVQLNQYSTLGANAAAGATTITVSNIANLTSATFGALAAGDQLMVIQMRGATISTANNSTYGTVSALGGAGNYELVQVASIAGNVITITSTDCSGLRNAYTIAGQSQVVRVPQLRNLIVDPAGQIVPAAWNGTTGGVVALNVGGTATVNGSITASSFGFRGGTVDNGQSRNFLTFVSIDNRDGAAKGEGIAGDSSTYPGGGFGKGAPANAGGGGNGLGGGGGGGGANGNSGATYTGAGVMDATVTGGAAWTIDPENGTSSGGGRGGYTNSTSNQNALTLAPGAAAWGGDLRRVNGGRGGHPLDNDPAARLFMGGGGGAGEGDGTTTGAGGNGGGVVVLIANSVTGTGVINANGGQGVATSTLDAGGGGGGGGSIVIKANALSTIATNANGGVGGNNTSTVATAQGPGAGGGGGFIATSGGTIARNVNGALGGTTLSSSLTEFPTNG
;
A
#
# COMPACT_ATOMS: atom_id res chain seq x y z
N MET A 1 43.24 58.25 37.77
CA MET A 1 44.26 57.23 37.47
C MET A 1 43.68 56.35 36.38
N ALA A 2 43.75 56.72 35.11
CA ALA A 2 44.90 56.63 34.21
C ALA A 2 45.38 55.17 34.01
N SER A 3 44.92 54.54 32.92
CA SER A 3 45.81 53.82 32.00
C SER A 3 45.15 53.72 30.62
N THR A 4 45.98 53.88 29.61
CA THR A 4 45.70 54.22 28.20
C THR A 4 46.31 53.11 27.33
N PHE A 5 45.67 52.68 26.22
CA PHE A 5 46.27 52.48 24.87
C PHE A 5 45.33 51.77 23.85
N ARG A 6 44.86 52.52 22.84
CA ARG A 6 45.01 52.37 21.35
C ARG A 6 45.57 51.01 20.81
N VAL A 7 45.19 50.35 19.68
CA VAL A 7 44.55 50.67 18.36
C VAL A 7 44.09 49.34 17.65
N LEU A 8 43.14 49.44 16.70
CA LEU A 8 43.09 48.85 15.34
C LEU A 8 42.14 47.67 15.01
N PHE A 9 41.42 47.87 13.88
CA PHE A 9 40.39 47.07 13.20
C PHE A 9 40.81 45.66 12.77
N LEU A 10 39.85 44.71 12.79
CA LEU A 10 39.60 43.80 11.66
C LEU A 10 38.18 43.20 11.72
N ALA A 11 37.45 43.27 10.60
CA ALA A 11 36.16 42.64 10.42
C ALA A 11 36.31 41.14 10.13
N ALA A 12 35.50 40.29 10.77
CA ALA A 12 35.17 38.95 10.28
C ALA A 12 33.84 38.50 10.91
N ALA A 13 32.84 38.27 10.07
CA ALA A 13 31.55 37.73 10.47
C ALA A 13 31.69 36.23 10.78
N LEU A 14 31.47 35.86 12.05
CA LEU A 14 31.10 34.52 12.46
C LEU A 14 29.88 34.65 13.38
N VAL A 15 28.69 34.34 12.88
CA VAL A 15 27.55 34.03 13.75
C VAL A 15 27.62 32.54 14.02
N GLY A 16 28.08 32.22 15.23
CA GLY A 16 28.07 30.88 15.79
C GLY A 16 26.65 30.42 16.13
N CYS A 17 26.46 29.11 16.10
CA CYS A 17 25.28 28.42 16.59
C CYS A 17 25.02 28.79 18.06
N GLY A 18 23.80 29.29 18.33
CA GLY A 18 23.26 29.46 19.68
C GLY A 18 22.23 28.38 19.96
N ASP A 19 22.31 27.78 21.15
CA ASP A 19 21.45 26.74 21.67
C ASP A 19 20.02 27.23 22.01
N LEU A 20 19.07 26.42 21.56
CA LEU A 20 17.78 25.98 22.12
C LEU A 20 17.15 26.76 23.29
N THR A 21 15.90 27.23 23.08
CA THR A 21 14.69 26.72 23.76
C THR A 21 13.44 27.37 23.17
N GLU A 22 12.58 26.61 22.48
CA GLU A 22 11.13 26.87 22.44
C GLU A 22 10.39 25.61 21.98
N SER A 23 9.14 25.46 22.44
CA SER A 23 8.31 24.26 22.36
C SER A 23 8.05 23.77 20.94
N GLU A 24 8.30 22.48 20.70
CA GLU A 24 8.02 21.76 19.45
C GLU A 24 6.57 21.97 18.96
N PRO A 25 6.34 22.61 17.80
CA PRO A 25 5.09 22.47 17.08
C PRO A 25 5.04 21.10 16.38
N ALA A 26 3.83 20.65 16.04
CA ALA A 26 3.59 19.40 15.30
C ALA A 26 4.49 19.28 14.05
N PRO A 27 4.88 18.06 13.62
CA PRO A 27 5.87 17.86 12.55
C PRO A 27 5.41 18.54 11.27
N GLU A 28 6.05 19.67 10.95
CA GLU A 28 5.84 20.40 9.72
C GLU A 28 6.53 19.64 8.58
N ILE A 29 5.85 19.49 7.43
CA ILE A 29 6.39 18.81 6.26
C ILE A 29 7.56 19.64 5.68
N ALA A 30 8.76 19.42 6.18
CA ALA A 30 10.01 20.00 5.69
C ALA A 30 10.46 19.30 4.39
N VAL A 31 9.65 19.42 3.33
CA VAL A 31 10.17 19.31 1.97
C VAL A 31 10.69 20.69 1.60
N SER A 32 12.01 20.77 1.56
CA SER A 32 12.76 21.92 1.09
C SER A 32 12.24 22.46 -0.25
N ALA A 33 11.86 23.73 -0.26
CA ALA A 33 11.30 24.43 -1.41
C ALA A 33 12.41 24.79 -2.43
N GLN A 34 12.73 23.87 -3.34
CA GLN A 34 13.31 24.28 -4.62
C GLN A 34 12.27 25.11 -5.38
N PRO A 35 12.66 26.18 -6.09
CA PRO A 35 11.72 26.96 -6.89
C PRO A 35 11.02 26.03 -7.89
N ILE A 36 9.69 25.95 -7.80
CA ILE A 36 8.88 25.17 -8.72
C ILE A 36 8.89 25.90 -10.06
N THR A 37 9.76 25.48 -10.98
CA THR A 37 10.03 26.22 -12.22
C THR A 37 8.93 26.07 -13.27
N GLY A 38 7.91 25.23 -13.07
CA GLY A 38 6.78 25.08 -14.00
C GLY A 38 7.22 24.85 -15.45
N GLN A 39 8.39 24.20 -15.62
CA GLN A 39 9.11 24.12 -16.89
C GLN A 39 8.39 23.28 -17.95
N ASP A 40 7.51 22.38 -17.51
CA ASP A 40 6.65 21.57 -18.39
C ASP A 40 5.39 22.34 -18.85
N GLY A 41 5.26 23.62 -18.47
CA GLY A 41 4.18 24.49 -18.91
C GLY A 41 2.81 24.15 -18.31
N ASP A 42 1.75 24.69 -18.90
CA ASP A 42 0.38 24.35 -18.51
C ASP A 42 -0.04 23.04 -19.17
N PHE A 43 -0.79 22.20 -18.45
CA PHE A 43 -1.27 20.93 -18.98
C PHE A 43 -2.74 20.70 -18.66
N THR A 44 -3.50 20.25 -19.66
CA THR A 44 -4.92 19.87 -19.52
C THR A 44 -5.09 18.39 -19.82
N VAL A 45 -5.73 17.68 -18.89
CA VAL A 45 -6.05 16.27 -18.98
C VAL A 45 -7.53 16.12 -19.32
N ALA A 46 -7.82 15.83 -20.59
CA ALA A 46 -9.18 15.65 -21.08
C ALA A 46 -9.65 14.17 -21.07
N THR A 47 -8.71 13.22 -21.08
CA THR A 47 -8.94 11.77 -21.07
C THR A 47 -7.96 11.09 -20.12
N THR A 48 -7.97 9.75 -20.04
CA THR A 48 -7.00 9.01 -19.23
C THR A 48 -5.58 9.16 -19.79
N VAL A 49 -4.65 9.58 -18.94
CA VAL A 49 -3.23 9.75 -19.26
C VAL A 49 -2.32 9.20 -18.15
N GLN A 50 -1.14 8.75 -18.54
CA GLN A 50 -0.04 8.47 -17.61
C GLN A 50 1.03 9.55 -17.79
N LEU A 51 1.29 10.33 -16.74
CA LEU A 51 2.28 11.42 -16.81
C LEU A 51 3.66 11.02 -16.27
N ASN A 52 3.73 10.12 -15.31
CA ASN A 52 4.99 9.65 -14.74
C ASN A 52 5.67 8.59 -15.62
N GLN A 53 7.00 8.59 -15.57
CA GLN A 53 7.87 7.56 -16.16
C GLN A 53 8.71 6.92 -15.06
N TYR A 54 9.13 5.67 -15.26
CA TYR A 54 9.73 4.85 -14.21
C TYR A 54 10.97 4.14 -14.74
N SER A 55 12.04 4.10 -13.95
CA SER A 55 13.18 3.24 -14.21
C SER A 55 13.65 2.60 -12.91
N THR A 56 14.15 1.36 -12.97
CA THR A 56 14.79 0.74 -11.82
C THR A 56 16.19 1.31 -11.61
N LEU A 57 16.72 1.18 -10.40
CA LEU A 57 18.16 1.41 -10.19
C LEU A 57 19.00 0.41 -10.99
N GLY A 58 20.06 0.91 -11.63
CA GLY A 58 21.11 0.11 -12.26
C GLY A 58 22.26 -0.20 -11.29
N ALA A 59 22.39 0.55 -10.20
CA ALA A 59 23.32 0.29 -9.09
C ALA A 59 22.74 0.78 -7.76
N ASN A 60 23.15 0.19 -6.64
CA ASN A 60 22.80 0.71 -5.31
C ASN A 60 23.33 2.15 -5.15
N ALA A 61 22.55 3.01 -4.51
CA ALA A 61 22.94 4.38 -4.18
C ALA A 61 23.03 4.53 -2.66
N ALA A 62 24.16 5.04 -2.16
CA ALA A 62 24.34 5.27 -0.73
C ALA A 62 23.71 6.61 -0.31
N ALA A 63 23.41 6.75 0.98
CA ALA A 63 23.17 8.07 1.55
C ALA A 63 24.40 8.96 1.31
N GLY A 64 24.18 10.22 0.99
CA GLY A 64 25.20 11.18 0.56
C GLY A 64 25.61 11.08 -0.91
N ALA A 65 25.11 10.11 -1.68
CA ALA A 65 25.45 10.01 -3.09
C ALA A 65 24.87 11.18 -3.89
N THR A 66 25.70 11.78 -4.75
CA THR A 66 25.30 12.86 -5.66
C THR A 66 24.98 12.35 -7.07
N THR A 67 25.01 11.03 -7.26
CA THR A 67 24.67 10.38 -8.52
C THR A 67 23.75 9.20 -8.29
N ILE A 68 22.89 8.95 -9.28
CA ILE A 68 21.99 7.79 -9.35
C ILE A 68 22.26 7.11 -10.69
N THR A 69 22.49 5.80 -10.69
CA THR A 69 22.53 5.02 -11.93
C THR A 69 21.22 4.30 -12.12
N VAL A 70 20.55 4.53 -13.25
CA VAL A 70 19.32 3.81 -13.64
C VAL A 70 19.65 2.66 -14.58
N SER A 71 18.75 1.67 -14.68
CA SER A 71 18.96 0.53 -15.60
C SER A 71 18.92 0.95 -17.06
N ASN A 72 18.02 1.88 -17.40
CA ASN A 72 17.94 2.48 -18.72
C ASN A 72 17.37 3.91 -18.62
N ILE A 73 18.14 4.90 -19.06
CA ILE A 73 17.71 6.31 -19.06
C ILE A 73 16.53 6.56 -20.00
N ALA A 74 16.40 5.79 -21.08
CA ALA A 74 15.31 5.94 -22.05
C ALA A 74 13.93 5.64 -21.45
N ASN A 75 13.89 4.86 -20.35
CA ASN A 75 12.64 4.61 -19.62
C ASN A 75 12.08 5.88 -18.95
N LEU A 76 12.91 6.91 -18.75
CA LEU A 76 12.51 8.22 -18.18
C LEU A 76 12.12 9.25 -19.27
N THR A 77 12.11 8.85 -20.54
CA THR A 77 11.62 9.70 -21.64
C THR A 77 10.10 9.75 -21.64
N SER A 78 9.56 10.96 -21.53
CA SER A 78 8.13 11.24 -21.65
C SER A 78 7.76 11.46 -23.11
N ALA A 79 6.67 10.84 -23.57
CA ALA A 79 6.09 11.17 -24.86
C ALA A 79 5.54 12.61 -24.90
N THR A 80 5.23 13.18 -23.72
CA THR A 80 4.65 14.51 -23.57
C THR A 80 5.73 15.57 -23.30
N PHE A 81 6.68 15.27 -22.42
CA PHE A 81 7.70 16.22 -21.91
C PHE A 81 9.12 15.91 -22.43
N GLY A 82 9.25 15.09 -23.47
CA GLY A 82 10.53 14.76 -24.10
C GLY A 82 11.45 13.89 -23.25
N ALA A 83 12.73 13.83 -23.61
CA ALA A 83 13.75 13.11 -22.83
C ALA A 83 14.02 13.78 -21.48
N LEU A 84 14.51 13.02 -20.50
CA LEU A 84 14.98 13.59 -19.22
C LEU A 84 16.12 14.59 -19.49
N ALA A 85 16.08 15.75 -18.86
CA ALA A 85 17.07 16.80 -19.02
C ALA A 85 17.50 17.42 -17.68
N ALA A 86 18.58 18.21 -17.70
CA ALA A 86 18.97 19.01 -16.55
C ALA A 86 17.85 19.98 -16.14
N GLY A 87 17.60 20.11 -14.84
CA GLY A 87 16.50 20.85 -14.26
C GLY A 87 15.26 20.00 -13.94
N ASP A 88 15.10 18.83 -14.56
CA ASP A 88 13.98 17.92 -14.28
C ASP A 88 13.99 17.41 -12.84
N GLN A 89 12.81 17.08 -12.31
CA GLN A 89 12.65 16.51 -10.98
C GLN A 89 12.43 15.00 -11.04
N LEU A 90 13.05 14.30 -10.09
CA LEU A 90 12.90 12.87 -9.87
C LEU A 90 12.42 12.60 -8.45
N MET A 91 11.59 11.58 -8.29
CA MET A 91 11.33 10.92 -7.02
C MET A 91 12.10 9.60 -6.99
N VAL A 92 12.90 9.38 -5.96
CA VAL A 92 13.53 8.09 -5.69
C VAL A 92 12.74 7.44 -4.57
N ILE A 93 12.25 6.22 -4.77
CA ILE A 93 11.45 5.50 -3.78
C ILE A 93 11.81 4.02 -3.74
N GLN A 94 11.97 3.49 -2.53
CA GLN A 94 12.22 2.06 -2.32
C GLN A 94 10.92 1.35 -1.93
N MET A 95 10.48 0.37 -2.72
CA MET A 95 9.17 -0.24 -2.53
C MET A 95 9.20 -1.39 -1.50
N ARG A 96 10.30 -2.15 -1.43
CA ARG A 96 10.44 -3.34 -0.58
C ARG A 96 11.73 -3.29 0.25
N GLY A 97 11.98 -4.33 1.03
CA GLY A 97 13.23 -4.51 1.81
C GLY A 97 12.98 -4.88 3.27
N ALA A 98 11.74 -5.00 3.70
CA ALA A 98 11.41 -5.30 5.08
C ALA A 98 11.86 -6.71 5.48
N THR A 99 12.38 -6.83 6.69
CA THR A 99 12.64 -8.11 7.36
C THR A 99 11.46 -8.45 8.25
N ILE A 100 11.03 -9.72 8.19
CA ILE A 100 9.89 -10.23 8.93
C ILE A 100 10.26 -11.46 9.77
N SER A 101 9.45 -11.76 10.80
CA SER A 101 9.49 -13.08 11.45
C SER A 101 9.08 -14.17 10.45
N THR A 102 9.86 -15.23 10.37
CA THR A 102 9.63 -16.38 9.48
C THR A 102 9.21 -17.63 10.23
N ALA A 103 9.01 -17.52 11.56
CA ALA A 103 8.58 -18.63 12.39
C ALA A 103 7.17 -19.09 11.96
N ASN A 104 6.98 -20.39 11.80
CA ASN A 104 5.71 -20.97 11.39
C ASN A 104 4.69 -20.99 12.55
N ASN A 105 4.25 -19.81 12.99
CA ASN A 105 3.28 -19.60 14.06
C ASN A 105 2.61 -18.22 13.89
N SER A 106 1.81 -17.80 14.87
CA SER A 106 1.07 -16.53 14.85
C SER A 106 1.92 -15.26 14.72
N THR A 107 3.25 -15.35 14.92
CA THR A 107 4.15 -14.21 14.75
C THR A 107 4.67 -14.05 13.31
N TYR A 108 4.44 -15.03 12.42
CA TYR A 108 4.88 -14.96 11.03
C TYR A 108 4.48 -13.63 10.39
N GLY A 109 5.43 -12.98 9.71
CA GLY A 109 5.17 -11.74 9.00
C GLY A 109 5.29 -10.46 9.82
N THR A 110 5.46 -10.57 11.14
CA THR A 110 5.75 -9.41 12.00
C THR A 110 7.01 -8.71 11.51
N VAL A 111 6.90 -7.43 11.18
CA VAL A 111 8.01 -6.62 10.69
C VAL A 111 8.98 -6.31 11.83
N SER A 112 10.24 -6.73 11.69
CA SER A 112 11.31 -6.42 12.64
C SER A 112 12.17 -5.24 12.20
N ALA A 113 12.25 -4.99 10.89
CA ALA A 113 12.92 -3.84 10.31
C ALA A 113 12.33 -3.53 8.93
N LEU A 114 12.22 -2.24 8.59
CA LEU A 114 11.70 -1.83 7.28
C LEU A 114 12.73 -1.95 6.15
N GLY A 115 14.03 -2.00 6.47
CA GLY A 115 15.10 -2.21 5.47
C GLY A 115 15.09 -1.22 4.30
N GLY A 116 14.65 0.01 4.55
CA GLY A 116 14.50 1.07 3.54
C GLY A 116 13.15 1.08 2.81
N ALA A 117 12.29 0.08 3.01
CA ALA A 117 10.95 0.08 2.41
C ALA A 117 10.16 1.35 2.76
N GLY A 118 9.55 1.91 1.72
CA GLY A 118 8.80 3.15 1.72
C GLY A 118 9.65 4.44 1.75
N ASN A 119 10.96 4.37 1.98
CA ASN A 119 11.80 5.58 1.97
C ASN A 119 11.68 6.27 0.61
N TYR A 120 11.50 7.59 0.64
CA TYR A 120 11.47 8.38 -0.58
C TYR A 120 12.07 9.78 -0.41
N GLU A 121 12.50 10.34 -1.53
CA GLU A 121 12.92 11.73 -1.61
C GLU A 121 12.78 12.29 -3.03
N LEU A 122 12.71 13.61 -3.13
CA LEU A 122 12.69 14.35 -4.38
C LEU A 122 14.05 15.00 -4.62
N VAL A 123 14.58 14.84 -5.82
CA VAL A 123 15.89 15.38 -6.23
C VAL A 123 15.77 16.05 -7.60
N GLN A 124 16.67 16.98 -7.90
CA GLN A 124 16.72 17.64 -9.20
C GLN A 124 17.88 17.11 -10.04
N VAL A 125 17.70 17.00 -11.35
CA VAL A 125 18.72 16.55 -12.29
C VAL A 125 19.69 17.68 -12.57
N ALA A 126 20.97 17.48 -12.29
CA ALA A 126 22.04 18.41 -12.62
C ALA A 126 22.59 18.14 -14.03
N SER A 127 22.84 16.87 -14.34
CA SER A 127 23.38 16.44 -15.64
C SER A 127 23.15 14.94 -15.84
N ILE A 128 23.24 14.48 -17.10
CA ILE A 128 23.04 13.09 -17.48
C ILE A 128 24.23 12.64 -18.35
N ALA A 129 24.83 11.51 -18.01
CA ALA A 129 25.89 10.86 -18.76
C ALA A 129 25.60 9.36 -18.92
N GLY A 130 25.08 8.97 -20.08
CA GLY A 130 24.57 7.61 -20.29
C GLY A 130 23.43 7.29 -19.32
N ASN A 131 23.60 6.24 -18.52
CA ASN A 131 22.63 5.83 -17.49
C ASN A 131 22.89 6.45 -16.10
N VAL A 132 23.92 7.32 -15.97
CA VAL A 132 24.25 7.99 -14.72
C VAL A 132 23.64 9.39 -14.71
N ILE A 133 22.86 9.67 -13.69
CA ILE A 133 22.20 10.95 -13.42
C ILE A 133 22.95 11.61 -12.27
N THR A 134 23.52 12.78 -12.51
CA THR A 134 24.03 13.64 -11.43
C THR A 134 22.86 14.44 -10.88
N ILE A 135 22.73 14.51 -9.56
CA ILE A 135 21.62 15.17 -8.89
C ILE A 135 22.09 16.36 -8.04
N THR A 136 21.19 17.30 -7.80
CA THR A 136 21.29 18.31 -6.75
C THR A 136 20.21 18.09 -5.69
N SER A 137 20.61 18.21 -4.43
CA SER A 137 19.71 18.36 -3.29
C SER A 137 19.77 19.81 -2.80
N THR A 138 18.78 20.25 -1.99
CA THR A 138 18.73 21.67 -1.59
C THR A 138 19.89 22.10 -0.70
N ASP A 139 20.41 21.17 0.08
CA ASP A 139 21.55 21.34 0.97
C ASP A 139 22.87 20.84 0.34
N CYS A 140 22.83 20.46 -0.95
CA CYS A 140 23.96 19.85 -1.67
C CYS A 140 24.56 18.60 -0.99
N SER A 141 23.84 17.96 -0.06
CA SER A 141 24.31 16.76 0.65
C SER A 141 24.13 15.47 -0.16
N GLY A 142 23.43 15.51 -1.30
CA GLY A 142 23.11 14.33 -2.10
C GLY A 142 21.84 13.63 -1.61
N LEU A 143 21.77 12.31 -1.78
CA LEU A 143 20.64 11.52 -1.30
C LEU A 143 20.60 11.47 0.23
N ARG A 144 19.43 11.72 0.81
CA ARG A 144 19.19 11.53 2.26
C ARG A 144 19.25 10.07 2.65
N ASN A 145 18.73 9.19 1.80
CA ASN A 145 18.61 7.76 2.08
C ASN A 145 19.54 6.92 1.20
N ALA A 146 19.88 5.73 1.69
CA ALA A 146 20.41 4.68 0.84
C ALA A 146 19.26 3.96 0.12
N TYR A 147 19.45 3.63 -1.15
CA TYR A 147 18.51 2.91 -2.00
C TYR A 147 19.20 1.70 -2.62
N THR A 148 18.51 0.57 -2.61
CA THR A 148 19.07 -0.70 -3.07
C THR A 148 18.24 -1.32 -4.19
N ILE A 149 18.91 -2.05 -5.08
CA ILE A 149 18.25 -2.88 -6.10
C ILE A 149 17.43 -3.99 -5.40
N ALA A 150 17.99 -4.60 -4.35
CA ALA A 150 17.31 -5.64 -3.57
C ALA A 150 16.00 -5.15 -2.93
N GLY A 151 15.94 -3.87 -2.56
CA GLY A 151 14.72 -3.22 -2.08
C GLY A 151 13.72 -2.82 -3.17
N GLN A 152 13.94 -3.20 -4.43
CA GLN A 152 13.11 -2.80 -5.57
C GLN A 152 12.94 -1.27 -5.65
N SER A 153 14.07 -0.55 -5.58
CA SER A 153 14.06 0.91 -5.70
C SER A 153 13.79 1.34 -7.15
N GLN A 154 12.89 2.29 -7.30
CA GLN A 154 12.56 2.91 -8.57
C GLN A 154 12.79 4.43 -8.54
N VAL A 155 13.15 4.94 -9.70
CA VAL A 155 13.29 6.37 -9.99
C VAL A 155 12.10 6.76 -10.86
N VAL A 156 11.31 7.72 -10.39
CA VAL A 156 10.10 8.21 -11.03
C VAL A 156 10.34 9.63 -11.53
N ARG A 157 10.14 9.90 -12.82
CA ARG A 157 10.16 11.27 -13.33
C ARG A 157 8.91 12.00 -12.88
N VAL A 158 9.10 13.18 -12.30
CA VAL A 158 8.03 14.02 -11.74
C VAL A 158 7.81 15.21 -12.67
N PRO A 159 6.66 15.29 -13.39
CA PRO A 159 6.31 16.46 -14.15
C PRO A 159 6.26 17.72 -13.27
N GLN A 160 6.86 18.81 -13.76
CA GLN A 160 6.94 20.12 -13.14
C GLN A 160 6.08 21.12 -13.94
N LEU A 161 4.76 21.05 -13.72
CA LEU A 161 3.77 21.83 -14.44
C LEU A 161 3.66 23.25 -13.88
N ARG A 162 3.35 24.23 -14.72
CA ARG A 162 2.97 25.58 -14.27
C ARG A 162 1.54 25.59 -13.73
N ASN A 163 0.58 25.07 -14.49
CA ASN A 163 -0.79 24.81 -14.03
C ASN A 163 -1.25 23.45 -14.54
N LEU A 164 -2.16 22.83 -13.80
CA LEU A 164 -2.79 21.56 -14.17
C LEU A 164 -4.31 21.73 -14.16
N ILE A 165 -4.97 21.30 -15.23
CA ILE A 165 -6.41 21.13 -15.27
C ILE A 165 -6.70 19.66 -15.56
N VAL A 166 -7.44 18.99 -14.67
CA VAL A 166 -8.02 17.67 -14.93
C VAL A 166 -9.51 17.88 -15.17
N ASP A 167 -9.92 17.82 -16.44
CA ASP A 167 -11.33 17.98 -16.83
C ASP A 167 -12.19 16.89 -16.21
N PRO A 168 -13.53 17.04 -16.15
CA PRO A 168 -14.41 16.04 -15.53
C PRO A 168 -14.26 14.60 -16.08
N ALA A 169 -13.90 14.44 -17.37
CA ALA A 169 -13.62 13.14 -17.98
C ALA A 169 -12.13 12.73 -17.92
N GLY A 170 -11.25 13.64 -17.49
CA GLY A 170 -9.82 13.45 -17.39
C GLY A 170 -9.44 12.53 -16.22
N GLN A 171 -8.46 11.66 -16.45
CA GLN A 171 -7.90 10.81 -15.41
C GLN A 171 -6.38 10.76 -15.49
N ILE A 172 -5.69 10.98 -14.37
CA ILE A 172 -4.26 10.71 -14.27
C ILE A 172 -4.08 9.38 -13.54
N VAL A 173 -3.37 8.43 -14.18
CA VAL A 173 -3.09 7.09 -13.64
C VAL A 173 -1.59 6.78 -13.69
N PRO A 174 -1.07 5.97 -12.75
CA PRO A 174 0.30 5.45 -12.86
C PRO A 174 0.35 4.23 -13.78
N ALA A 175 1.55 3.74 -14.09
CA ALA A 175 1.68 2.36 -14.55
C ALA A 175 1.35 1.43 -13.37
N ALA A 176 0.70 0.29 -13.62
CA ALA A 176 0.47 -0.70 -12.56
C ALA A 176 1.80 -1.24 -12.03
N TRP A 177 1.90 -1.40 -10.72
CA TRP A 177 3.06 -2.05 -10.12
C TRP A 177 3.22 -3.48 -10.67
N ASN A 178 4.37 -3.74 -11.29
CA ASN A 178 4.66 -5.01 -11.96
C ASN A 178 5.62 -5.92 -11.17
N GLY A 179 6.01 -5.52 -9.95
CA GLY A 179 7.03 -6.18 -9.14
C GLY A 179 8.39 -5.47 -9.13
N THR A 180 8.63 -4.51 -10.03
CA THR A 180 9.87 -3.72 -10.10
C THR A 180 9.64 -2.21 -10.23
N THR A 181 8.61 -1.78 -10.97
CA THR A 181 8.26 -0.36 -11.17
C THR A 181 6.76 -0.14 -11.24
N GLY A 182 6.31 1.10 -11.07
CA GLY A 182 4.91 1.52 -11.17
C GLY A 182 4.30 1.86 -9.81
N GLY A 183 2.99 2.06 -9.80
CA GLY A 183 2.19 2.29 -8.58
C GLY A 183 2.33 3.68 -7.97
N VAL A 184 2.99 4.64 -8.63
CA VAL A 184 3.24 5.98 -8.08
C VAL A 184 2.80 7.07 -9.06
N VAL A 185 1.86 7.92 -8.64
CA VAL A 185 1.62 9.22 -9.27
C VAL A 185 2.34 10.28 -8.47
N ALA A 186 3.24 11.03 -9.10
CA ALA A 186 3.96 12.13 -8.44
C ALA A 186 3.93 13.36 -9.35
N LEU A 187 3.39 14.47 -8.87
CA LEU A 187 3.22 15.70 -9.64
C LEU A 187 3.71 16.91 -8.83
N ASN A 188 4.36 17.84 -9.51
CA ASN A 188 4.72 19.15 -8.97
C ASN A 188 4.10 20.24 -9.84
N VAL A 189 3.25 21.10 -9.25
CA VAL A 189 2.48 22.13 -9.95
C VAL A 189 2.77 23.50 -9.34
N GLY A 190 3.52 24.36 -10.03
CA GLY A 190 3.95 25.65 -9.48
C GLY A 190 2.81 26.60 -9.14
N GLY A 191 1.73 26.55 -9.92
CA GLY A 191 0.52 27.34 -9.74
C GLY A 191 -0.64 26.52 -9.19
N THR A 192 -1.73 26.47 -9.94
CA THR A 192 -2.97 25.82 -9.51
C THR A 192 -3.15 24.47 -10.18
N ALA A 193 -3.47 23.45 -9.38
CA ALA A 193 -4.01 22.17 -9.82
C ALA A 193 -5.54 22.17 -9.65
N THR A 194 -6.27 22.34 -10.75
CA THR A 194 -7.73 22.24 -10.79
C THR A 194 -8.14 20.83 -11.15
N VAL A 195 -8.61 20.05 -10.18
CA VAL A 195 -9.01 18.65 -10.35
C VAL A 195 -10.53 18.56 -10.37
N ASN A 196 -11.13 18.48 -11.55
CA ASN A 196 -12.57 18.24 -11.73
C ASN A 196 -12.88 16.78 -12.09
N GLY A 197 -11.92 16.09 -12.71
CA GLY A 197 -11.93 14.63 -12.94
C GLY A 197 -11.29 13.85 -11.81
N SER A 198 -10.35 12.96 -12.14
CA SER A 198 -9.67 12.16 -11.11
C SER A 198 -8.15 12.03 -11.26
N ILE A 199 -7.47 11.92 -10.13
CA ILE A 199 -6.10 11.39 -10.04
C ILE A 199 -6.21 10.09 -9.27
N THR A 200 -5.89 8.94 -9.88
CA THR A 200 -6.15 7.64 -9.25
C THR A 200 -4.98 6.67 -9.37
N ALA A 201 -4.58 6.13 -8.21
CA ALA A 201 -3.71 4.98 -8.07
C ALA A 201 -4.45 3.78 -7.46
N SER A 202 -5.79 3.72 -7.59
CA SER A 202 -6.60 2.64 -7.01
C SER A 202 -6.32 1.30 -7.68
N SER A 203 -5.96 0.27 -6.91
CA SER A 203 -5.55 -1.06 -7.39
C SER A 203 -4.22 -1.10 -8.18
N PHE A 204 -3.41 -0.03 -8.12
CA PHE A 204 -2.09 0.05 -8.80
C PHE A 204 -0.90 -0.31 -7.89
N GLY A 205 -1.15 -0.66 -6.63
CA GLY A 205 -0.16 -1.01 -5.61
C GLY A 205 0.30 -2.47 -5.65
N PHE A 206 0.71 -3.02 -4.51
CA PHE A 206 1.21 -4.39 -4.43
C PHE A 206 0.17 -5.40 -4.94
N ARG A 207 0.64 -6.40 -5.70
CA ARG A 207 -0.23 -7.37 -6.38
C ARG A 207 -0.88 -8.32 -5.38
N GLY A 208 -2.13 -8.70 -5.64
CA GLY A 208 -2.80 -9.74 -4.89
C GLY A 208 -2.22 -11.14 -5.13
N GLY A 209 -2.54 -12.08 -4.23
CA GLY A 209 -2.16 -13.48 -4.35
C GLY A 209 -2.81 -14.11 -5.58
N THR A 210 -2.04 -14.88 -6.33
CA THR A 210 -2.51 -15.55 -7.54
C THR A 210 -3.28 -16.82 -7.20
N VAL A 211 -4.19 -17.21 -8.10
CA VAL A 211 -4.88 -18.51 -8.00
C VAL A 211 -3.85 -19.63 -8.05
N ASP A 212 -4.05 -20.61 -7.17
CA ASP A 212 -3.40 -21.91 -7.20
C ASP A 212 -4.46 -22.99 -6.88
N ASN A 213 -4.25 -24.21 -7.41
CA ASN A 213 -5.20 -25.32 -7.32
C ASN A 213 -4.62 -26.51 -6.53
N GLY A 214 -3.51 -26.31 -5.84
CA GLY A 214 -2.94 -27.25 -4.89
C GLY A 214 -3.83 -27.34 -3.67
N GLN A 215 -4.24 -28.55 -3.30
CA GLN A 215 -5.12 -28.78 -2.15
C GLN A 215 -4.54 -29.82 -1.20
N SER A 216 -4.67 -29.54 0.10
CA SER A 216 -4.51 -30.50 1.19
C SER A 216 -5.46 -30.14 2.33
N ARG A 217 -6.12 -31.16 2.89
CA ARG A 217 -7.06 -31.00 4.01
C ARG A 217 -6.31 -30.99 5.34
N ASN A 218 -6.86 -30.34 6.36
CA ASN A 218 -6.30 -30.31 7.72
C ASN A 218 -4.87 -29.75 7.85
N PHE A 219 -4.42 -28.89 6.94
CA PHE A 219 -3.13 -28.19 7.07
C PHE A 219 -3.32 -26.85 7.80
N LEU A 220 -2.46 -26.60 8.79
CA LEU A 220 -2.54 -25.47 9.73
C LEU A 220 -1.19 -24.73 9.78
N THR A 221 -0.71 -24.31 8.61
CA THR A 221 0.58 -23.64 8.48
C THR A 221 0.43 -22.14 8.25
N PHE A 222 1.30 -21.35 8.87
CA PHE A 222 1.44 -19.94 8.59
C PHE A 222 2.29 -19.71 7.34
N VAL A 223 3.18 -20.64 6.99
CA VAL A 223 4.07 -20.52 5.83
C VAL A 223 4.40 -21.90 5.25
N SER A 224 4.40 -22.03 3.93
CA SER A 224 4.90 -23.22 3.23
C SER A 224 5.45 -22.85 1.84
N ILE A 225 6.37 -23.69 1.37
CA ILE A 225 6.86 -23.70 -0.02
C ILE A 225 5.97 -24.55 -0.94
N ASP A 226 5.14 -25.43 -0.39
CA ASP A 226 4.26 -26.32 -1.12
C ASP A 226 2.91 -25.63 -1.34
N ASN A 227 2.51 -25.52 -2.60
CA ASN A 227 1.26 -24.89 -2.98
C ASN A 227 0.03 -25.72 -2.59
N ARG A 228 0.22 -26.98 -2.18
CA ARG A 228 -0.85 -27.82 -1.65
C ARG A 228 -1.17 -27.53 -0.18
N ASP A 229 -0.30 -26.84 0.55
CA ASP A 229 -0.46 -26.57 1.98
C ASP A 229 -1.27 -25.28 2.25
N GLY A 230 -1.74 -24.61 1.20
CA GLY A 230 -2.57 -23.40 1.27
C GLY A 230 -2.39 -22.51 0.05
N ALA A 231 -3.23 -21.50 -0.08
CA ALA A 231 -3.24 -20.59 -1.21
C ALA A 231 -2.10 -19.57 -1.16
N ALA A 232 -1.87 -18.90 -2.29
CA ALA A 232 -0.83 -17.90 -2.43
C ALA A 232 -1.12 -16.64 -1.60
N LYS A 233 -0.08 -16.15 -0.91
CA LYS A 233 -0.06 -14.86 -0.22
C LYS A 233 -0.03 -13.71 -1.22
N GLY A 234 -0.52 -12.55 -0.81
CA GLY A 234 -0.34 -11.30 -1.54
C GLY A 234 1.10 -10.80 -1.51
N GLU A 235 1.37 -9.73 -2.27
CA GLU A 235 2.63 -9.00 -2.25
C GLU A 235 2.63 -7.87 -1.20
N GLY A 236 3.80 -7.58 -0.62
CA GLY A 236 3.99 -6.48 0.31
C GLY A 236 5.46 -6.03 0.41
N ILE A 237 5.75 -5.22 1.43
CA ILE A 237 7.08 -4.63 1.63
C ILE A 237 8.20 -5.66 1.92
N ALA A 238 7.83 -6.88 2.29
CA ALA A 238 8.74 -7.98 2.55
C ALA A 238 9.04 -8.85 1.31
N GLY A 239 8.32 -8.66 0.20
CA GLY A 239 8.47 -9.52 -0.99
C GLY A 239 7.14 -9.83 -1.67
N ASP A 240 7.18 -10.87 -2.50
CA ASP A 240 6.03 -11.52 -3.14
C ASP A 240 6.08 -13.03 -2.86
N SER A 241 5.07 -13.77 -3.33
CA SER A 241 4.93 -15.21 -3.13
C SER A 241 6.16 -16.03 -3.55
N SER A 242 6.95 -15.55 -4.51
CA SER A 242 8.16 -16.26 -4.97
C SER A 242 9.42 -15.96 -4.15
N THR A 243 9.37 -14.92 -3.31
CA THR A 243 10.55 -14.40 -2.59
C THR A 243 10.43 -14.49 -1.06
N TYR A 244 9.24 -14.80 -0.53
CA TYR A 244 9.07 -14.93 0.92
C TYR A 244 9.90 -16.08 1.51
N PRO A 245 10.69 -15.83 2.56
CA PRO A 245 11.41 -16.89 3.25
C PRO A 245 10.46 -17.92 3.85
N GLY A 246 10.71 -19.20 3.58
CA GLY A 246 9.82 -20.30 4.00
C GLY A 246 8.64 -20.55 3.05
N GLY A 247 8.40 -19.65 2.08
CA GLY A 247 7.52 -19.87 0.94
C GLY A 247 6.29 -18.96 0.85
N GLY A 248 5.65 -19.00 -0.31
CA GLY A 248 4.55 -18.11 -0.71
C GLY A 248 3.16 -18.53 -0.27
N PHE A 249 3.02 -19.63 0.47
CA PHE A 249 1.73 -20.28 0.73
C PHE A 249 1.34 -20.33 2.21
N GLY A 250 0.06 -20.53 2.49
CA GLY A 250 -0.49 -20.67 3.83
C GLY A 250 -0.93 -19.36 4.48
N LYS A 251 -1.43 -19.44 5.72
CA LYS A 251 -2.30 -18.40 6.29
C LYS A 251 -1.60 -17.15 6.84
N GLY A 252 -0.30 -17.20 7.10
CA GLY A 252 0.42 -16.08 7.69
C GLY A 252 0.51 -14.89 6.74
N ALA A 253 0.36 -13.68 7.26
CA ALA A 253 0.39 -12.44 6.49
C ALA A 253 1.81 -11.83 6.50
N PRO A 254 2.57 -11.82 5.41
CA PRO A 254 3.93 -11.29 5.40
C PRO A 254 3.89 -9.76 5.33
N ALA A 255 4.24 -9.09 6.43
CA ALA A 255 4.13 -7.65 6.57
C ALA A 255 2.74 -7.15 6.15
N ASN A 256 2.65 -6.12 5.31
CA ASN A 256 1.36 -5.58 4.87
C ASN A 256 0.63 -6.44 3.83
N ALA A 257 1.15 -7.59 3.39
CA ALA A 257 0.41 -8.45 2.47
C ALA A 257 -0.58 -9.37 3.19
N GLY A 258 -1.70 -9.70 2.55
CA GLY A 258 -2.65 -10.69 3.04
C GLY A 258 -2.10 -12.12 2.93
N GLY A 259 -2.36 -12.95 3.95
CA GLY A 259 -2.10 -14.38 3.91
C GLY A 259 -3.05 -15.10 2.94
N GLY A 260 -2.60 -16.22 2.37
CA GLY A 260 -3.49 -17.07 1.55
C GLY A 260 -4.48 -17.84 2.41
N GLY A 261 -5.59 -18.27 1.82
CA GLY A 261 -6.47 -19.27 2.41
C GLY A 261 -5.72 -20.54 2.81
N ASN A 262 -6.17 -21.20 3.88
CA ASN A 262 -5.57 -22.44 4.34
C ASN A 262 -6.64 -23.45 4.75
N GLY A 263 -6.34 -24.74 4.60
CA GLY A 263 -7.32 -25.81 4.61
C GLY A 263 -8.33 -25.66 3.47
N LEU A 264 -9.10 -26.72 3.23
CA LEU A 264 -10.04 -26.76 2.11
C LEU A 264 -11.06 -25.63 2.25
N GLY A 265 -11.16 -24.75 1.27
CA GLY A 265 -12.13 -23.66 1.19
C GLY A 265 -11.89 -22.51 2.17
N GLY A 266 -10.68 -22.32 2.68
CA GLY A 266 -10.34 -21.15 3.50
C GLY A 266 -10.24 -19.86 2.67
N GLY A 267 -10.85 -18.77 3.13
CA GLY A 267 -10.83 -17.47 2.45
C GLY A 267 -9.45 -16.80 2.44
N GLY A 268 -9.17 -15.98 1.43
CA GLY A 268 -7.96 -15.16 1.38
C GLY A 268 -7.99 -14.01 2.39
N GLY A 269 -6.86 -13.72 3.04
CA GLY A 269 -6.71 -12.60 3.97
C GLY A 269 -6.65 -11.25 3.27
N GLY A 270 -7.17 -10.20 3.90
CA GLY A 270 -7.15 -8.85 3.34
C GLY A 270 -5.74 -8.25 3.34
N GLY A 271 -5.43 -7.42 2.35
CA GLY A 271 -4.22 -6.60 2.34
C GLY A 271 -4.18 -5.66 3.54
N GLY A 272 -2.99 -5.44 4.08
CA GLY A 272 -2.73 -4.61 5.25
C GLY A 272 -2.95 -3.13 4.99
N ALA A 273 -3.27 -2.43 6.07
CA ALA A 273 -3.53 -1.01 6.07
C ALA A 273 -2.23 -0.20 5.93
N ASN A 274 -2.33 0.99 5.33
CA ASN A 274 -1.32 2.05 5.46
C ASN A 274 -1.68 3.06 6.57
N GLY A 275 -2.78 2.80 7.30
CA GLY A 275 -3.16 3.51 8.51
C GLY A 275 -3.19 2.54 9.71
N ASN A 276 -2.48 2.90 10.77
CA ASN A 276 -2.55 2.19 12.05
C ASN A 276 -3.71 2.74 12.89
N SER A 277 -4.67 1.87 13.23
CA SER A 277 -5.82 2.24 14.06
C SER A 277 -5.49 2.34 15.56
N GLY A 278 -4.27 2.01 15.97
CA GLY A 278 -3.83 1.92 17.36
C GLY A 278 -4.24 0.62 18.06
N ALA A 279 -5.04 -0.23 17.42
CA ALA A 279 -5.38 -1.55 17.93
C ALA A 279 -4.20 -2.53 17.81
N THR A 280 -4.11 -3.51 18.71
CA THR A 280 -3.12 -4.58 18.60
C THR A 280 -3.38 -5.42 17.34
N TYR A 281 -2.33 -5.71 16.58
CA TYR A 281 -2.44 -6.59 15.43
C TYR A 281 -2.59 -8.06 15.87
N THR A 282 -3.64 -8.72 15.40
CA THR A 282 -3.83 -10.18 15.49
C THR A 282 -4.06 -10.82 14.12
N GLY A 283 -4.27 -10.00 13.08
CA GLY A 283 -4.59 -10.42 11.72
C GLY A 283 -6.03 -10.93 11.54
N ALA A 284 -6.90 -10.73 12.55
CA ALA A 284 -8.33 -11.09 12.51
C ALA A 284 -9.21 -10.05 11.80
N GLY A 285 -8.78 -8.79 11.74
CA GLY A 285 -9.62 -7.64 11.37
C GLY A 285 -10.59 -7.23 12.48
N VAL A 286 -11.71 -6.64 12.07
CA VAL A 286 -12.81 -6.25 12.97
C VAL A 286 -13.98 -7.20 12.73
N MET A 287 -14.37 -7.95 13.76
CA MET A 287 -15.59 -8.76 13.73
C MET A 287 -16.81 -7.86 13.92
N ASP A 288 -17.38 -7.41 12.82
CA ASP A 288 -18.49 -6.46 12.81
C ASP A 288 -19.79 -7.12 13.32
N ALA A 289 -20.25 -6.69 14.49
CA ALA A 289 -21.47 -7.21 15.12
C ALA A 289 -22.77 -6.77 14.42
N THR A 290 -22.70 -5.83 13.46
CA THR A 290 -23.87 -5.30 12.75
C THR A 290 -24.27 -6.12 11.53
N VAL A 291 -23.41 -7.06 11.10
CA VAL A 291 -23.71 -7.98 9.98
C VAL A 291 -24.80 -8.98 10.38
N THR A 292 -25.50 -9.52 9.37
CA THR A 292 -26.44 -10.64 9.57
C THR A 292 -25.75 -11.79 10.28
N GLY A 293 -26.27 -12.18 11.44
CA GLY A 293 -25.71 -13.25 12.26
C GLY A 293 -24.53 -12.85 13.14
N GLY A 294 -24.24 -11.56 13.33
CA GLY A 294 -23.10 -11.06 14.11
C GLY A 294 -22.96 -11.62 15.54
N ALA A 295 -24.01 -12.22 16.11
CA ALA A 295 -23.92 -12.99 17.36
C ALA A 295 -22.95 -14.18 17.28
N ALA A 296 -22.71 -14.75 16.08
CA ALA A 296 -21.75 -15.83 15.86
C ALA A 296 -20.31 -15.46 16.26
N TRP A 297 -19.94 -14.17 16.23
CA TRP A 297 -18.61 -13.73 16.64
C TRP A 297 -18.30 -14.02 18.10
N THR A 298 -19.32 -14.15 18.96
CA THR A 298 -19.13 -14.47 20.39
C THR A 298 -18.53 -15.86 20.62
N ILE A 299 -18.64 -16.75 19.63
CA ILE A 299 -18.11 -18.13 19.68
C ILE A 299 -16.94 -18.34 18.71
N ASP A 300 -16.44 -17.29 18.03
CA ASP A 300 -15.18 -17.35 17.29
C ASP A 300 -14.00 -17.33 18.27
N PRO A 301 -13.09 -18.32 18.23
CA PRO A 301 -11.93 -18.38 19.14
C PRO A 301 -10.91 -17.25 18.96
N GLU A 302 -11.00 -16.49 17.87
CA GLU A 302 -10.12 -15.36 17.52
C GLU A 302 -10.84 -14.01 17.59
N ASN A 303 -11.99 -13.95 18.28
CA ASN A 303 -12.77 -12.72 18.41
C ASN A 303 -12.00 -11.56 19.02
N GLY A 304 -12.10 -10.40 18.37
CA GLY A 304 -11.46 -9.17 18.81
C GLY A 304 -11.41 -8.11 17.71
N THR A 305 -10.73 -7.02 18.01
CA THR A 305 -10.42 -5.94 17.08
C THR A 305 -8.93 -5.97 16.78
N SER A 306 -8.60 -6.11 15.49
CA SER A 306 -7.24 -6.03 14.98
C SER A 306 -7.07 -4.83 14.06
N SER A 307 -5.94 -4.15 14.16
CA SER A 307 -5.46 -3.26 13.10
C SER A 307 -5.13 -4.06 11.82
N GLY A 308 -5.05 -3.38 10.68
CA GLY A 308 -4.64 -3.99 9.41
C GLY A 308 -5.81 -4.51 8.56
N GLY A 309 -5.55 -5.55 7.77
CA GLY A 309 -6.58 -6.26 6.98
C GLY A 309 -7.38 -7.26 7.83
N GLY A 310 -8.47 -7.79 7.26
CA GLY A 310 -9.28 -8.86 7.88
C GLY A 310 -8.75 -10.27 7.64
N ARG A 311 -9.19 -11.22 8.48
CA ARG A 311 -8.99 -12.65 8.22
C ARG A 311 -10.00 -13.15 7.20
N GLY A 312 -9.57 -14.05 6.31
CA GLY A 312 -10.49 -14.75 5.42
C GLY A 312 -11.47 -15.65 6.18
N GLY A 313 -12.56 -16.00 5.51
CA GLY A 313 -13.60 -16.85 6.06
C GLY A 313 -13.11 -18.26 6.39
N TYR A 314 -13.95 -18.98 7.13
CA TYR A 314 -13.67 -20.32 7.62
C TYR A 314 -13.50 -21.35 6.51
N THR A 315 -12.84 -22.47 6.82
CA THR A 315 -12.73 -23.62 5.91
C THR A 315 -14.08 -24.28 5.65
N ASN A 316 -14.07 -25.26 4.75
CA ASN A 316 -15.25 -25.95 4.28
C ASN A 316 -16.05 -26.64 5.40
N SER A 317 -17.38 -26.56 5.31
CA SER A 317 -18.31 -27.42 6.04
C SER A 317 -19.27 -28.13 5.10
N THR A 318 -19.50 -29.43 5.33
CA THR A 318 -20.41 -30.26 4.51
C THR A 318 -21.72 -30.59 5.20
N SER A 319 -21.89 -30.17 6.47
CA SER A 319 -23.10 -30.39 7.26
C SER A 319 -23.70 -29.06 7.68
N ASN A 320 -25.02 -28.94 7.54
CA ASN A 320 -25.77 -27.79 8.01
C ASN A 320 -25.89 -27.84 9.54
N GLN A 321 -25.28 -26.88 10.21
CA GLN A 321 -25.36 -26.67 11.66
C GLN A 321 -25.66 -25.20 11.92
N ASN A 322 -26.12 -24.87 13.12
CA ASN A 322 -26.44 -23.48 13.45
C ASN A 322 -25.18 -22.69 13.84
N ALA A 323 -24.75 -21.79 12.97
CA ALA A 323 -23.55 -20.97 13.15
C ALA A 323 -23.60 -20.01 14.36
N LEU A 324 -24.79 -19.75 14.92
CA LEU A 324 -24.98 -18.90 16.09
C LEU A 324 -24.78 -19.65 17.42
N THR A 325 -24.72 -20.98 17.39
CA THR A 325 -24.70 -21.82 18.61
C THR A 325 -23.61 -22.87 18.61
N LEU A 326 -23.07 -23.24 17.44
CA LEU A 326 -21.98 -24.20 17.32
C LEU A 326 -20.71 -23.50 16.83
N ALA A 327 -19.66 -23.55 17.65
CA ALA A 327 -18.39 -22.90 17.34
C ALA A 327 -17.71 -23.50 16.09
N PRO A 328 -16.93 -22.70 15.34
CA PRO A 328 -16.04 -23.22 14.29
C PRO A 328 -15.08 -24.28 14.87
N GLY A 329 -14.76 -25.30 14.08
CA GLY A 329 -13.89 -26.41 14.46
C GLY A 329 -14.57 -27.63 15.09
N ALA A 330 -15.87 -27.57 15.40
CA ALA A 330 -16.61 -28.71 15.91
C ALA A 330 -16.80 -29.83 14.86
N ALA A 331 -16.70 -31.09 15.27
CA ALA A 331 -16.81 -32.25 14.38
C ALA A 331 -18.16 -32.32 13.62
N ALA A 332 -19.23 -31.79 14.21
CA ALA A 332 -20.58 -31.80 13.62
C ALA A 332 -20.68 -30.99 12.31
N TRP A 333 -19.77 -30.05 12.06
CA TRP A 333 -19.72 -29.32 10.78
C TRP A 333 -19.37 -30.21 9.57
N GLY A 334 -18.74 -31.36 9.80
CA GLY A 334 -18.18 -32.19 8.73
C GLY A 334 -17.12 -31.44 7.90
N GLY A 335 -16.75 -31.99 6.74
CA GLY A 335 -15.77 -31.36 5.85
C GLY A 335 -14.43 -31.08 6.53
N ASP A 336 -13.98 -29.82 6.43
CA ASP A 336 -12.79 -29.32 7.11
C ASP A 336 -13.13 -28.53 8.38
N LEU A 337 -14.26 -28.87 8.98
CA LEU A 337 -14.77 -28.44 10.30
C LEU A 337 -15.03 -26.94 10.45
N ARG A 338 -15.16 -26.17 9.36
CA ARG A 338 -15.40 -24.72 9.44
C ARG A 338 -14.40 -24.02 10.36
N ARG A 339 -13.11 -24.30 10.21
CA ARG A 339 -12.05 -23.80 11.11
C ARG A 339 -11.64 -22.37 10.77
N VAL A 340 -11.08 -21.71 11.78
CA VAL A 340 -10.47 -20.36 11.77
C VAL A 340 -9.14 -20.28 10.99
N ASN A 341 -9.17 -20.74 9.73
CA ASN A 341 -7.99 -20.94 8.91
C ASN A 341 -7.95 -20.13 7.62
N GLY A 342 -8.88 -19.20 7.43
CA GLY A 342 -8.70 -18.18 6.41
C GLY A 342 -7.39 -17.41 6.62
N GLY A 343 -6.87 -16.86 5.52
CA GLY A 343 -5.63 -16.09 5.51
C GLY A 343 -5.71 -14.91 6.48
N ARG A 344 -4.62 -14.65 7.21
CA ARG A 344 -4.50 -13.48 8.09
C ARG A 344 -4.52 -12.20 7.27
N GLY A 345 -5.10 -11.15 7.82
CA GLY A 345 -5.01 -9.82 7.23
C GLY A 345 -3.60 -9.24 7.36
N GLY A 346 -3.15 -8.47 6.39
CA GLY A 346 -1.85 -7.81 6.41
C GLY A 346 -1.68 -6.85 7.60
N HIS A 347 -0.43 -6.72 8.07
CA HIS A 347 -0.04 -5.79 9.13
C HIS A 347 -0.29 -4.33 8.69
N PRO A 348 -0.65 -3.42 9.63
CA PRO A 348 -0.64 -2.00 9.36
C PRO A 348 0.81 -1.49 9.17
N LEU A 349 0.96 -0.38 8.44
CA LEU A 349 2.22 0.36 8.32
C LEU A 349 2.04 1.82 8.72
N ASP A 350 3.08 2.40 9.33
CA ASP A 350 3.11 3.81 9.71
C ASP A 350 3.81 4.64 8.62
N ASN A 351 3.05 5.52 7.98
CA ASN A 351 3.55 6.45 6.97
C ASN A 351 4.08 7.73 7.62
N ASP A 352 5.04 8.36 6.94
CA ASP A 352 5.56 9.69 7.26
C ASP A 352 5.63 10.51 5.97
N PRO A 353 4.79 11.54 5.78
CA PRO A 353 4.75 12.35 4.55
C PRO A 353 6.00 13.22 4.33
N ALA A 354 7.00 13.16 5.22
CA ALA A 354 8.32 13.77 5.01
C ALA A 354 9.41 12.74 4.65
N ALA A 355 9.20 11.44 4.89
CA ALA A 355 10.27 10.45 4.79
C ALA A 355 9.87 9.10 4.20
N ARG A 356 8.62 8.66 4.40
CA ARG A 356 8.21 7.29 4.10
C ARG A 356 6.77 7.17 3.62
N LEU A 357 6.59 6.59 2.44
CA LEU A 357 5.28 6.28 1.88
C LEU A 357 5.22 4.84 1.37
N PHE A 358 4.11 4.17 1.61
CA PHE A 358 3.89 2.78 1.18
C PHE A 358 2.74 2.65 0.19
N MET A 359 2.84 1.65 -0.68
CA MET A 359 1.68 1.11 -1.39
C MET A 359 0.86 0.23 -0.44
N GLY A 360 -0.43 0.11 -0.70
CA GLY A 360 -1.29 -0.87 -0.03
C GLY A 360 -0.82 -2.28 -0.37
N GLY A 361 -0.90 -3.19 0.61
CA GLY A 361 -0.56 -4.59 0.38
C GLY A 361 -1.60 -5.32 -0.45
N GLY A 362 -1.18 -6.32 -1.21
CA GLY A 362 -2.11 -7.19 -1.92
C GLY A 362 -2.85 -8.11 -0.96
N GLY A 363 -4.13 -8.40 -1.24
CA GLY A 363 -4.87 -9.45 -0.54
C GLY A 363 -4.35 -10.85 -0.91
N GLY A 364 -4.58 -11.85 -0.08
CA GLY A 364 -4.26 -13.24 -0.38
C GLY A 364 -5.33 -13.91 -1.25
N ALA A 365 -4.94 -14.97 -1.96
CA ALA A 365 -5.89 -15.80 -2.68
C ALA A 365 -6.71 -16.66 -1.71
N GLY A 366 -7.93 -17.04 -2.10
CA GLY A 366 -8.67 -18.12 -1.46
C GLY A 366 -8.05 -19.48 -1.75
N GLU A 367 -8.34 -20.48 -0.94
CA GLU A 367 -8.02 -21.88 -1.23
C GLU A 367 -9.14 -22.51 -2.07
N GLY A 368 -8.76 -23.39 -3.00
CA GLY A 368 -9.71 -24.11 -3.83
C GLY A 368 -9.07 -25.27 -4.57
N ASP A 369 -9.91 -26.14 -5.13
CA ASP A 369 -9.50 -27.29 -5.96
C ASP A 369 -9.97 -27.19 -7.42
N GLY A 370 -10.69 -26.12 -7.76
CA GLY A 370 -11.17 -25.78 -9.10
C GLY A 370 -10.33 -24.72 -9.83
N THR A 371 -10.75 -24.33 -11.04
CA THR A 371 -10.10 -23.27 -11.84
C THR A 371 -10.64 -21.86 -11.55
N THR A 372 -11.49 -21.70 -10.54
CA THR A 372 -12.29 -20.49 -10.27
C THR A 372 -12.07 -19.93 -8.87
N THR A 373 -10.99 -20.34 -8.19
CA THR A 373 -10.59 -19.81 -6.89
C THR A 373 -10.37 -18.29 -6.96
N GLY A 374 -10.73 -17.58 -5.89
CA GLY A 374 -10.61 -16.13 -5.85
C GLY A 374 -9.16 -15.66 -5.69
N ALA A 375 -8.60 -14.99 -6.69
CA ALA A 375 -7.37 -14.22 -6.54
C ALA A 375 -7.54 -13.05 -5.56
N GLY A 376 -6.46 -12.68 -4.88
CA GLY A 376 -6.43 -11.49 -4.03
C GLY A 376 -6.53 -10.19 -4.83
N GLY A 377 -7.11 -9.16 -4.23
CA GLY A 377 -7.14 -7.81 -4.79
C GLY A 377 -5.79 -7.11 -4.67
N ASN A 378 -5.42 -6.32 -5.68
CA ASN A 378 -4.22 -5.47 -5.63
C ASN A 378 -4.41 -4.34 -4.61
N GLY A 379 -3.36 -3.93 -3.93
CA GLY A 379 -3.40 -2.75 -3.07
C GLY A 379 -3.50 -1.44 -3.84
N GLY A 380 -3.77 -0.34 -3.14
CA GLY A 380 -3.70 1.01 -3.69
C GLY A 380 -2.25 1.48 -3.86
N GLY A 381 -1.97 2.31 -4.87
CA GLY A 381 -0.67 2.91 -5.08
C GLY A 381 -0.41 4.15 -4.22
N VAL A 382 0.59 4.93 -4.60
CA VAL A 382 0.97 6.21 -3.97
C VAL A 382 0.58 7.37 -4.87
N VAL A 383 -0.01 8.42 -4.30
CA VAL A 383 -0.21 9.72 -4.97
C VAL A 383 0.49 10.80 -4.18
N VAL A 384 1.41 11.53 -4.81
CA VAL A 384 2.07 12.72 -4.27
C VAL A 384 1.74 13.91 -5.18
N LEU A 385 1.02 14.89 -4.65
CA LEU A 385 0.71 16.15 -5.34
C LEU A 385 1.30 17.32 -4.55
N ILE A 386 2.29 17.97 -5.14
CA ILE A 386 2.84 19.23 -4.63
C ILE A 386 2.30 20.34 -5.51
N ALA A 387 1.63 21.34 -4.92
CA ALA A 387 1.12 22.48 -5.66
C ALA A 387 1.16 23.77 -4.85
N ASN A 388 1.06 24.94 -5.49
CA ASN A 388 0.75 26.16 -4.72
C ASN A 388 -0.73 26.15 -4.27
N SER A 389 -1.65 25.83 -5.19
CA SER A 389 -3.09 25.70 -4.88
C SER A 389 -3.68 24.43 -5.49
N VAL A 390 -4.58 23.77 -4.77
CA VAL A 390 -5.37 22.63 -5.26
C VAL A 390 -6.85 22.92 -5.07
N THR A 391 -7.62 22.82 -6.15
CA THR A 391 -9.06 23.14 -6.20
C THR A 391 -9.80 22.20 -7.16
N GLY A 392 -11.09 22.41 -7.34
CA GLY A 392 -11.96 21.64 -8.22
C GLY A 392 -12.94 20.76 -7.47
N THR A 393 -13.78 20.02 -8.21
CA THR A 393 -14.86 19.19 -7.68
C THR A 393 -14.60 17.69 -7.78
N GLY A 394 -13.41 17.32 -8.21
CA GLY A 394 -13.00 15.96 -8.50
C GLY A 394 -12.49 15.19 -7.29
N VAL A 395 -11.77 14.11 -7.56
CA VAL A 395 -11.35 13.15 -6.55
C VAL A 395 -9.92 12.66 -6.75
N ILE A 396 -9.20 12.46 -5.65
CA ILE A 396 -7.91 11.75 -5.64
C ILE A 396 -8.08 10.41 -4.93
N ASN A 397 -7.77 9.32 -5.62
CA ASN A 397 -8.00 7.96 -5.12
C ASN A 397 -6.73 7.12 -5.04
N ALA A 398 -6.62 6.31 -4.01
CA ALA A 398 -5.62 5.27 -3.83
C ALA A 398 -6.28 4.05 -3.14
N ASN A 399 -7.48 3.66 -3.57
CA ASN A 399 -8.21 2.56 -2.94
C ASN A 399 -7.55 1.20 -3.24
N GLY A 400 -7.70 0.25 -2.32
CA GLY A 400 -7.42 -1.15 -2.59
C GLY A 400 -8.45 -1.77 -3.52
N GLY A 401 -8.02 -2.73 -4.33
CA GLY A 401 -8.85 -3.49 -5.25
C GLY A 401 -9.64 -4.58 -4.55
N GLN A 402 -10.82 -4.88 -5.08
CA GLN A 402 -11.67 -5.98 -4.61
C GLN A 402 -10.99 -7.33 -4.82
N GLY A 403 -11.14 -8.25 -3.86
CA GLY A 403 -10.76 -9.64 -4.02
C GLY A 403 -11.72 -10.37 -4.97
N VAL A 404 -11.21 -11.31 -5.76
CA VAL A 404 -12.03 -12.00 -6.77
C VAL A 404 -13.02 -12.94 -6.08
N ALA A 405 -14.29 -12.85 -6.48
CA ALA A 405 -15.35 -13.75 -6.06
C ALA A 405 -15.29 -15.07 -6.84
N THR A 406 -15.90 -16.11 -6.27
CA THR A 406 -16.01 -17.44 -6.90
C THR A 406 -17.47 -17.90 -6.94
N SER A 407 -17.82 -18.69 -7.96
CA SER A 407 -19.13 -19.30 -8.17
C SER A 407 -19.15 -20.82 -7.92
N THR A 408 -18.01 -21.39 -7.57
CA THR A 408 -17.83 -22.82 -7.31
C THR A 408 -17.70 -23.11 -5.83
N LEU A 409 -17.46 -24.37 -5.50
CA LEU A 409 -16.97 -24.79 -4.20
C LEU A 409 -15.48 -24.43 -4.07
N ASP A 410 -15.16 -23.15 -4.14
CA ASP A 410 -13.83 -22.59 -3.82
C ASP A 410 -14.00 -21.38 -2.90
N ALA A 411 -12.90 -20.88 -2.34
CA ALA A 411 -12.91 -19.71 -1.48
C ALA A 411 -12.69 -18.38 -2.24
N GLY A 412 -13.20 -17.29 -1.65
CA GLY A 412 -13.00 -15.94 -2.17
C GLY A 412 -11.62 -15.37 -1.84
N GLY A 413 -11.09 -14.52 -2.71
CA GLY A 413 -9.82 -13.81 -2.47
C GLY A 413 -10.00 -12.60 -1.55
N GLY A 414 -8.98 -12.26 -0.77
CA GLY A 414 -9.02 -11.07 0.09
C GLY A 414 -8.89 -9.78 -0.71
N GLY A 415 -9.52 -8.69 -0.26
CA GLY A 415 -9.37 -7.37 -0.86
C GLY A 415 -8.02 -6.73 -0.54
N GLY A 416 -7.49 -5.89 -1.44
CA GLY A 416 -6.22 -5.19 -1.26
C GLY A 416 -6.32 -4.04 -0.24
N GLY A 417 -5.20 -3.68 0.37
CA GLY A 417 -5.11 -2.54 1.29
C GLY A 417 -5.17 -1.20 0.57
N GLY A 418 -5.67 -0.16 1.25
CA GLY A 418 -5.62 1.22 0.76
C GLY A 418 -4.17 1.72 0.64
N GLY A 419 -3.91 2.54 -0.36
CA GLY A 419 -2.62 3.15 -0.66
C GLY A 419 -2.34 4.42 0.16
N SER A 420 -1.49 5.29 -0.36
CA SER A 420 -1.09 6.54 0.30
C SER A 420 -1.35 7.76 -0.58
N ILE A 421 -1.91 8.82 -0.01
CA ILE A 421 -2.12 10.11 -0.67
C ILE A 421 -1.43 11.20 0.15
N VAL A 422 -0.54 11.97 -0.49
CA VAL A 422 0.08 13.16 0.09
C VAL A 422 -0.21 14.37 -0.80
N ILE A 423 -0.84 15.38 -0.22
CA ILE A 423 -1.09 16.67 -0.88
C ILE A 423 -0.37 17.76 -0.10
N LYS A 424 0.70 18.30 -0.70
CA LYS A 424 1.39 19.48 -0.17
C LYS A 424 0.95 20.71 -0.94
N ALA A 425 0.18 21.58 -0.30
CA ALA A 425 -0.29 22.82 -0.90
C ALA A 425 -0.30 23.99 0.08
N ASN A 426 -0.21 25.22 -0.44
CA ASN A 426 -0.41 26.42 0.36
C ASN A 426 -1.91 26.73 0.52
N ALA A 427 -2.71 26.38 -0.49
CA ALA A 427 -4.17 26.44 -0.47
C ALA A 427 -4.78 25.13 -0.99
N LEU A 428 -5.72 24.56 -0.26
CA LEU A 428 -6.40 23.31 -0.60
C LEU A 428 -7.90 23.41 -0.27
N SER A 429 -8.75 23.16 -1.25
CA SER A 429 -10.21 23.17 -1.06
C SER A 429 -10.93 22.17 -1.98
N THR A 430 -12.20 21.90 -1.65
CA THR A 430 -13.27 21.36 -2.52
C THR A 430 -13.11 19.95 -3.11
N ILE A 431 -11.92 19.35 -3.12
CA ILE A 431 -11.71 17.99 -3.62
C ILE A 431 -11.99 16.91 -2.55
N ALA A 432 -12.29 15.68 -2.98
CA ALA A 432 -12.38 14.52 -2.11
C ALA A 432 -11.13 13.63 -2.23
N THR A 433 -10.77 12.95 -1.14
CA THR A 433 -9.67 11.97 -1.14
C THR A 433 -10.12 10.62 -0.57
N ASN A 434 -9.78 9.53 -1.26
CA ASN A 434 -10.13 8.17 -0.83
C ASN A 434 -8.91 7.24 -0.91
N ALA A 435 -8.56 6.62 0.21
CA ALA A 435 -7.61 5.53 0.29
C ALA A 435 -8.23 4.41 1.12
N ASN A 436 -9.39 3.90 0.71
CA ASN A 436 -10.10 2.83 1.40
C ASN A 436 -9.50 1.46 1.05
N GLY A 437 -9.70 0.47 1.91
CA GLY A 437 -9.44 -0.93 1.57
C GLY A 437 -10.39 -1.47 0.50
N GLY A 438 -10.02 -2.59 -0.12
CA GLY A 438 -10.86 -3.32 -1.07
C GLY A 438 -11.75 -4.35 -0.37
N VAL A 439 -12.96 -4.56 -0.90
CA VAL A 439 -13.90 -5.56 -0.37
C VAL A 439 -13.39 -6.98 -0.64
N GLY A 440 -13.66 -7.92 0.26
CA GLY A 440 -13.36 -9.33 0.06
C GLY A 440 -14.22 -10.00 -1.02
N GLY A 441 -13.68 -11.04 -1.65
CA GLY A 441 -14.39 -11.83 -2.66
C GLY A 441 -15.48 -12.70 -2.03
N ASN A 442 -16.66 -12.73 -2.64
CA ASN A 442 -17.76 -13.58 -2.20
C ASN A 442 -17.56 -15.04 -2.61
N ASN A 443 -18.13 -15.97 -1.84
CA ASN A 443 -18.45 -17.31 -2.32
C ASN A 443 -19.93 -17.33 -2.76
N THR A 444 -20.21 -17.46 -4.04
CA THR A 444 -21.57 -17.33 -4.59
C THR A 444 -22.26 -18.67 -4.84
N SER A 445 -21.70 -19.77 -4.35
CA SER A 445 -22.32 -21.09 -4.44
C SER A 445 -23.54 -21.19 -3.52
N THR A 446 -24.64 -21.77 -4.01
CA THR A 446 -25.91 -21.89 -3.26
C THR A 446 -26.13 -23.27 -2.64
N VAL A 447 -25.17 -24.18 -2.81
CA VAL A 447 -25.27 -25.54 -2.28
C VAL A 447 -25.08 -25.56 -0.76
N ALA A 448 -25.43 -26.69 -0.12
CA ALA A 448 -25.34 -26.85 1.32
C ALA A 448 -23.89 -26.84 1.85
N THR A 449 -22.93 -27.26 1.03
CA THR A 449 -21.51 -27.14 1.38
C THR A 449 -21.13 -25.66 1.38
N ALA A 450 -20.55 -25.18 2.49
CA ALA A 450 -20.11 -23.80 2.63
C ALA A 450 -18.58 -23.69 2.56
N GLN A 451 -18.11 -22.55 2.08
CA GLN A 451 -16.69 -22.17 2.02
C GLN A 451 -16.49 -20.72 2.44
N GLY A 452 -15.25 -20.37 2.77
CA GLY A 452 -14.85 -19.07 3.26
C GLY A 452 -14.87 -18.00 2.17
N PRO A 453 -15.59 -16.88 2.35
CA PRO A 453 -15.34 -15.70 1.54
C PRO A 453 -13.99 -15.07 1.87
N GLY A 454 -13.49 -14.19 1.01
CA GLY A 454 -12.28 -13.41 1.27
C GLY A 454 -12.53 -12.28 2.26
N ALA A 455 -11.47 -11.84 2.94
CA ALA A 455 -11.55 -10.73 3.89
C ALA A 455 -11.49 -9.36 3.21
N GLY A 456 -11.93 -8.32 3.92
CA GLY A 456 -11.73 -6.93 3.50
C GLY A 456 -10.30 -6.44 3.76
N GLY A 457 -9.80 -5.58 2.88
CA GLY A 457 -8.51 -4.91 3.04
C GLY A 457 -8.56 -3.76 4.06
N GLY A 458 -7.40 -3.46 4.64
CA GLY A 458 -7.23 -2.34 5.57
C GLY A 458 -7.25 -0.97 4.87
N GLY A 459 -7.59 0.08 5.61
CA GLY A 459 -7.57 1.46 5.13
C GLY A 459 -6.17 2.00 4.82
N GLY A 460 -6.10 3.08 4.05
CA GLY A 460 -4.87 3.70 3.59
C GLY A 460 -4.40 4.86 4.45
N PHE A 461 -3.57 5.72 3.85
CA PHE A 461 -3.01 6.92 4.49
C PHE A 461 -3.32 8.18 3.66
N ILE A 462 -3.72 9.26 4.32
CA ILE A 462 -3.95 10.56 3.67
C ILE A 462 -3.36 11.70 4.51
N ALA A 463 -2.35 12.39 3.97
CA ALA A 463 -1.77 13.60 4.53
C ALA A 463 -2.01 14.81 3.62
N THR A 464 -2.42 15.93 4.20
CA THR A 464 -2.74 17.16 3.46
C THR A 464 -2.23 18.39 4.20
N SER A 465 -1.87 19.44 3.46
CA SER A 465 -1.57 20.79 3.98
C SER A 465 -2.26 21.86 3.13
N GLY A 466 -2.38 23.09 3.67
CA GLY A 466 -3.01 24.22 2.97
C GLY A 466 -4.53 24.29 3.06
N GLY A 467 -5.18 23.40 3.83
CA GLY A 467 -6.63 23.40 4.00
C GLY A 467 -7.18 22.07 4.55
N THR A 468 -8.50 22.00 4.70
CA THR A 468 -9.22 20.79 5.14
C THR A 468 -10.15 20.29 4.05
N ILE A 469 -10.10 18.99 3.78
CA ILE A 469 -10.93 18.30 2.80
C ILE A 469 -11.45 16.97 3.37
N ALA A 470 -12.39 16.32 2.67
CA ALA A 470 -12.83 14.98 3.02
C ALA A 470 -11.70 13.96 2.79
N ARG A 471 -11.40 13.17 3.83
CA ARG A 471 -10.35 12.14 3.85
C ARG A 471 -10.97 10.81 4.28
N ASN A 472 -11.15 9.90 3.33
CA ASN A 472 -11.74 8.58 3.56
C ASN A 472 -10.64 7.50 3.55
N VAL A 473 -10.42 6.85 4.70
CA VAL A 473 -9.40 5.82 4.91
C VAL A 473 -9.99 4.57 5.56
N ASN A 474 -11.20 4.21 5.14
CA ASN A 474 -11.94 3.12 5.76
C ASN A 474 -11.34 1.76 5.40
N GLY A 475 -11.30 0.84 6.36
CA GLY A 475 -11.23 -0.58 6.03
C GLY A 475 -12.49 -1.03 5.28
N ALA A 476 -12.40 -2.14 4.56
CA ALA A 476 -13.53 -2.69 3.83
C ALA A 476 -14.13 -3.92 4.51
N LEU A 477 -15.37 -4.24 4.14
CA LEU A 477 -16.04 -5.46 4.57
C LEU A 477 -15.42 -6.70 3.92
N GLY A 478 -15.48 -7.83 4.64
CA GLY A 478 -15.28 -9.15 4.06
C GLY A 478 -16.40 -9.50 3.07
N GLY A 479 -16.14 -10.50 2.23
CA GLY A 479 -17.17 -11.09 1.38
C GLY A 479 -18.17 -11.92 2.18
N THR A 480 -19.14 -12.48 1.49
CA THR A 480 -20.16 -13.37 2.05
C THR A 480 -20.26 -14.68 1.27
N THR A 481 -20.82 -15.72 1.90
CA THR A 481 -21.25 -16.95 1.24
C THR A 481 -22.75 -16.95 0.94
N LEU A 482 -23.16 -17.54 -0.18
CA LEU A 482 -24.56 -17.83 -0.52
C LEU A 482 -24.98 -19.27 -0.17
N SER A 483 -24.13 -20.02 0.56
CA SER A 483 -24.46 -21.39 0.95
C SER A 483 -25.77 -21.45 1.72
N SER A 484 -26.63 -22.40 1.33
CA SER A 484 -27.93 -22.63 1.98
C SER A 484 -27.81 -23.09 3.44
N SER A 485 -26.62 -23.50 3.89
CA SER A 485 -26.35 -23.90 5.28
C SER A 485 -25.89 -22.75 6.19
N LEU A 486 -25.73 -21.54 5.67
CA LEU A 486 -25.20 -20.40 6.45
C LEU A 486 -26.01 -19.11 6.23
N THR A 487 -27.29 -19.25 5.89
CA THR A 487 -28.18 -18.10 5.70
C THR A 487 -28.31 -17.23 6.95
N GLU A 488 -28.11 -17.81 8.13
CA GLU A 488 -28.12 -17.12 9.41
C GLU A 488 -26.81 -16.36 9.72
N PHE A 489 -25.72 -16.65 9.01
CA PHE A 489 -24.43 -15.97 9.17
C PHE A 489 -23.61 -15.97 7.85
N PRO A 490 -24.01 -15.15 6.86
CA PRO A 490 -23.40 -15.16 5.53
C PRO A 490 -21.94 -14.71 5.49
N THR A 491 -21.46 -13.93 6.47
CA THR A 491 -20.05 -13.52 6.51
C THR A 491 -19.12 -14.72 6.63
N ASN A 492 -19.56 -15.78 7.32
CA ASN A 492 -18.83 -17.05 7.43
C ASN A 492 -17.34 -16.94 7.79
N GLY A 493 -17.02 -16.03 8.73
CA GLY A 493 -15.70 -15.91 9.34
C GLY A 493 -14.96 -14.64 9.00
#